data_AF-Q1IUK2-F1
#
_entry.id   AF-Q1IUK2-F1
#
_cell.length_a   1.000
_cell.length_b   1.000
_cell.length_c   1.000
_cell.angle_alpha   90.00
_cell.angle_beta   90.00
_cell.angle_gamma   90.00
#
_symmetry.space_group_name_H-M   'P 1'
#
loop_
_entity.id
_entity.type
_entity.pdbx_description
1 polymer ?
#
loop_
_entity_poly.entity_id
_entity_poly.type
_entity_poly.pdbx_seq_one_letter_code
_entity_poly.pdbx_strand_id
1 'polypeptide(L)'
;MLRSPQIFSSLRLFSLLLLFPCGAIAQSSTTASSAVRAPVQEYPVVMQQKIQAGKTPVGTKVLAKLVVATLVNGFVYPRNAIFSGEVTESVARNGDAPSHLAVRMHSLQWRDKSTPLEVDLCAWIYPMASTRPQDLSFEPPDAANSPGKWNGGGAYPDPNNPVSQEKFPGRDSDRDSGPQASSPSSQISKHRVMMKGVVESYDSNNRITLSAAKFNVEVDRMTTYVLTSSASASK
;
A
#
# COMPACT_ATOMS: atom_id res chain seq x y z
N MET A 1 -6.78 38.23 -68.58
CA MET A 1 -7.06 39.66 -68.81
C MET A 1 -7.23 40.31 -67.45
N LEU A 2 -6.67 41.43 -67.04
CA LEU A 2 -5.70 42.39 -67.58
C LEU A 2 -5.43 43.38 -66.41
N ARG A 3 -4.16 43.77 -66.13
CA ARG A 3 -3.65 45.03 -65.51
C ARG A 3 -4.18 45.47 -64.11
N SER A 4 -3.40 45.56 -63.00
CA SER A 4 -2.24 46.43 -62.63
C SER A 4 -2.57 47.93 -62.50
N PRO A 5 -1.84 48.85 -61.79
CA PRO A 5 -1.08 48.90 -60.50
C PRO A 5 -1.46 50.17 -59.63
N GLN A 6 -0.87 50.50 -58.45
CA GLN A 6 0.19 51.53 -58.16
C GLN A 6 0.32 51.61 -56.61
N ILE A 7 1.42 51.34 -55.89
CA ILE A 7 2.74 52.01 -55.72
C ILE A 7 2.68 53.44 -55.11
N PHE A 8 3.07 53.54 -53.83
CA PHE A 8 3.83 54.63 -53.16
C PHE A 8 4.51 53.98 -51.93
N SER A 9 5.78 53.57 -51.96
CA SER A 9 7.02 54.36 -51.81
C SER A 9 7.03 55.34 -50.63
N SER A 10 7.61 54.93 -49.49
CA SER A 10 8.64 55.74 -48.82
C SER A 10 9.48 54.90 -47.86
N LEU A 11 10.77 54.98 -48.12
CA LEU A 11 11.91 54.35 -47.47
C LEU A 11 12.29 55.15 -46.22
N ARG A 12 12.41 54.51 -45.05
CA ARG A 12 13.39 54.94 -44.04
C ARG A 12 14.03 53.73 -43.37
N LEU A 13 15.33 53.57 -43.68
CA LEU A 13 16.28 52.76 -42.93
C LEU A 13 16.29 53.22 -41.46
N PHE A 14 16.20 52.28 -40.54
CA PHE A 14 16.98 52.33 -39.31
C PHE A 14 17.47 50.91 -39.01
N SER A 15 18.76 50.69 -39.27
CA SER A 15 19.50 49.55 -38.77
C SER A 15 19.54 49.61 -37.25
N LEU A 16 19.07 48.56 -36.58
CA LEU A 16 19.48 48.28 -35.22
C LEU A 16 19.98 46.84 -35.14
N LEU A 17 21.31 46.74 -35.15
CA LEU A 17 22.08 45.54 -34.88
C LEU A 17 21.92 45.23 -33.38
N LEU A 18 21.22 44.14 -33.02
CA LEU A 18 21.22 43.64 -31.66
C LEU A 18 21.78 42.22 -31.65
N LEU A 19 22.92 42.12 -30.96
CA LEU A 19 23.71 40.92 -30.75
C LEU A 19 22.88 39.82 -30.08
N PHE A 20 23.05 38.60 -30.61
CA PHE A 20 22.81 37.34 -29.92
C PHE A 20 23.63 37.26 -28.63
N PRO A 21 23.03 36.71 -27.56
CA PRO A 21 23.74 35.72 -26.77
C PRO A 21 22.97 34.39 -26.68
N CYS A 22 23.79 33.36 -26.72
CA CYS A 22 23.52 31.94 -26.55
C CYS A 22 23.16 31.60 -25.10
N GLY A 23 22.34 30.55 -24.91
CA GLY A 23 22.15 29.82 -23.65
C GLY A 23 21.06 30.41 -22.75
N ALA A 24 20.10 29.68 -22.19
CA ALA A 24 19.97 28.25 -21.97
C ALA A 24 18.51 27.83 -22.14
N ILE A 25 18.30 26.64 -22.71
CA ILE A 25 17.03 25.92 -22.59
C ILE A 25 16.86 25.64 -21.10
N ALA A 26 15.97 26.39 -20.44
CA ALA A 26 15.43 25.99 -19.16
C ALA A 26 14.59 24.73 -19.42
N GLN A 27 15.22 23.56 -19.35
CA GLN A 27 14.53 22.33 -19.05
C GLN A 27 13.87 22.56 -17.69
N SER A 28 12.58 22.89 -17.70
CA SER A 28 11.72 22.65 -16.55
C SER A 28 11.65 21.13 -16.40
N SER A 29 12.66 20.55 -15.76
CA SER A 29 12.51 19.30 -15.07
C SER A 29 11.40 19.55 -14.05
N THR A 30 10.19 19.10 -14.37
CA THR A 30 9.15 18.89 -13.38
C THR A 30 9.69 17.82 -12.44
N THR A 31 10.54 18.21 -11.49
CA THR A 31 10.73 17.47 -10.26
C THR A 31 9.34 17.32 -9.69
N ALA A 32 8.83 16.09 -9.74
CA ALA A 32 7.64 15.70 -9.02
C ALA A 32 7.78 16.27 -7.61
N SER A 33 7.01 17.32 -7.32
CA SER A 33 6.90 17.86 -5.99
C SER A 33 6.32 16.72 -5.16
N SER A 34 7.18 16.01 -4.43
CA SER A 34 6.75 15.10 -3.39
C SER A 34 6.27 16.00 -2.26
N ALA A 35 5.08 16.58 -2.46
CA ALA A 35 4.36 17.26 -1.42
C ALA A 35 4.23 16.24 -0.29
N VAL A 36 4.82 16.54 0.86
CA VAL A 36 4.73 15.74 2.07
C VAL A 36 3.25 15.69 2.43
N ARG A 37 2.58 14.62 1.99
CA ARG A 37 1.17 14.36 2.28
C ARG A 37 1.06 14.16 3.78
N ALA A 38 0.09 14.83 4.41
CA ALA A 38 -0.34 14.52 5.78
C ALA A 38 -0.53 13.00 5.92
N PRO A 39 -0.32 12.41 7.11
CA PRO A 39 -0.42 10.97 7.31
C PRO A 39 -1.79 10.51 6.79
N VAL A 40 -1.75 9.80 5.66
CA VAL A 40 -2.96 9.28 5.01
C VAL A 40 -3.44 8.13 5.88
N GLN A 41 -4.69 8.16 6.30
CA GLN A 41 -5.26 7.06 7.07
C GLN A 41 -5.29 5.81 6.18
N GLU A 42 -4.55 4.78 6.59
CA GLU A 42 -4.43 3.51 5.89
C GLU A 42 -5.35 2.47 6.52
N TYR A 43 -5.91 1.62 5.66
CA TYR A 43 -6.68 0.45 6.05
C TYR A 43 -6.16 -0.77 5.28
N PRO A 44 -5.35 -1.64 5.92
CA PRO A 44 -4.90 -2.88 5.31
C PRO A 44 -6.06 -3.86 5.16
N VAL A 45 -6.39 -4.24 3.93
CA VAL A 45 -7.54 -5.10 3.61
C VAL A 45 -7.16 -6.28 2.73
N VAL A 46 -7.96 -7.33 2.82
CA VAL A 46 -8.00 -8.40 1.82
C VAL A 46 -9.32 -8.34 1.08
N MET A 47 -9.29 -8.41 -0.24
CA MET A 47 -10.52 -8.39 -1.05
C MET A 47 -11.30 -9.70 -0.91
N GLN A 48 -12.62 -9.62 -0.90
CA GLN A 48 -13.51 -10.79 -0.84
C GLN A 48 -13.73 -11.43 -2.22
N GLN A 49 -13.38 -10.72 -3.29
CA GLN A 49 -13.47 -11.16 -4.68
C GLN A 49 -12.23 -10.72 -5.46
N LYS A 50 -11.98 -11.41 -6.58
CA LYS A 50 -10.98 -10.99 -7.56
C LYS A 50 -11.55 -9.85 -8.42
N ILE A 51 -10.74 -8.83 -8.66
CA ILE A 51 -11.05 -7.70 -9.55
C ILE A 51 -9.95 -7.60 -10.59
N GLN A 52 -10.33 -7.46 -11.86
CA GLN A 52 -9.36 -7.29 -12.95
C GLN A 52 -9.81 -6.20 -13.91
N ALA A 53 -8.89 -5.29 -14.22
CA ALA A 53 -9.09 -4.21 -15.17
C ALA A 53 -9.59 -4.76 -16.53
N GLY A 54 -10.68 -4.18 -17.02
CA GLY A 54 -11.34 -4.56 -18.27
C GLY A 54 -12.13 -5.86 -18.26
N LYS A 55 -12.07 -6.65 -17.17
CA LYS A 55 -12.94 -7.83 -16.98
C LYS A 55 -14.04 -7.61 -15.97
N THR A 56 -13.75 -6.86 -14.91
CA THR A 56 -14.73 -6.51 -13.89
C THR A 56 -15.41 -5.21 -14.30
N PRO A 57 -16.72 -5.19 -14.59
CA PRO A 57 -17.40 -3.97 -15.05
C PRO A 57 -17.41 -2.86 -14.00
N VAL A 58 -17.44 -1.60 -14.46
CA VAL A 58 -17.73 -0.44 -13.61
C VAL A 58 -19.09 -0.61 -12.94
N GLY A 59 -19.21 -0.20 -11.67
CA GLY A 59 -20.40 -0.38 -10.83
C GLY A 59 -20.49 -1.75 -10.13
N THR A 60 -19.57 -2.68 -10.42
CA THR A 60 -19.51 -3.97 -9.70
C THR A 60 -19.30 -3.71 -8.22
N LYS A 61 -20.17 -4.27 -7.37
CA LYS A 61 -20.04 -4.16 -5.92
C LYS A 61 -18.86 -4.96 -5.41
N VAL A 62 -18.05 -4.33 -4.57
CA VAL A 62 -16.84 -4.92 -4.01
C VAL A 62 -16.90 -4.95 -2.50
N LEU A 63 -16.32 -5.99 -1.90
CA LEU A 63 -16.19 -6.12 -0.47
C LEU A 63 -14.72 -6.34 -0.11
N ALA A 64 -14.29 -5.78 0.99
CA ALA A 64 -12.95 -6.01 1.52
C ALA A 64 -12.98 -6.16 3.04
N LYS A 65 -12.10 -7.00 3.56
CA LYS A 65 -12.03 -7.33 4.99
C LYS A 65 -10.83 -6.67 5.62
N LEU A 66 -11.05 -5.90 6.69
CA LEU A 66 -9.99 -5.27 7.46
C LEU A 66 -9.11 -6.33 8.14
N VAL A 67 -7.80 -6.29 7.89
CA VAL A 67 -6.84 -7.30 8.36
C VAL A 67 -6.39 -7.02 9.80
N VAL A 68 -6.28 -5.74 10.17
CA VAL A 68 -5.78 -5.27 11.48
C VAL A 68 -6.73 -4.23 12.05
N ALA A 69 -7.02 -4.32 13.35
CA ALA A 69 -7.83 -3.31 14.01
C ALA A 69 -7.17 -1.92 13.87
N THR A 70 -7.93 -0.93 13.45
CA THR A 70 -7.41 0.39 13.06
C THR A 70 -8.05 1.46 13.94
N LEU A 71 -7.24 2.27 14.61
CA LEU A 71 -7.69 3.42 15.40
C LEU A 71 -7.78 4.65 14.50
N VAL A 72 -8.96 5.28 14.45
CA VAL A 72 -9.24 6.48 13.66
C VAL A 72 -10.00 7.46 14.54
N ASN A 73 -9.46 8.67 14.73
CA ASN A 73 -10.10 9.72 15.54
C ASN A 73 -10.60 9.24 16.92
N GLY A 74 -9.81 8.42 17.62
CA GLY A 74 -10.18 7.86 18.92
C GLY A 74 -11.15 6.67 18.88
N PHE A 75 -11.61 6.25 17.69
CA PHE A 75 -12.49 5.11 17.49
C PHE A 75 -11.75 3.91 16.90
N VAL A 76 -11.95 2.70 17.43
CA VAL A 76 -11.32 1.48 16.91
C VAL A 76 -12.26 0.77 15.95
N TYR A 77 -11.89 0.71 14.67
CA TYR A 77 -12.47 -0.22 13.73
C TYR A 77 -11.90 -1.62 13.97
N PRO A 78 -12.72 -2.63 14.30
CA PRO A 78 -12.23 -3.94 14.66
C PRO A 78 -11.71 -4.68 13.44
N ARG A 79 -10.74 -5.58 13.65
CA ARG A 79 -10.35 -6.58 12.66
C ARG A 79 -11.60 -7.30 12.15
N ASN A 80 -11.58 -7.69 10.88
CA ASN A 80 -12.69 -8.33 10.16
C ASN A 80 -13.88 -7.42 9.85
N ALA A 81 -13.83 -6.12 10.15
CA ALA A 81 -14.79 -5.17 9.62
C ALA A 81 -14.80 -5.21 8.08
N ILE A 82 -15.99 -5.04 7.49
CA ILE A 82 -16.23 -5.19 6.06
C ILE A 82 -16.39 -3.82 5.42
N PHE A 83 -15.46 -3.47 4.54
CA PHE A 83 -15.62 -2.38 3.61
C PHE A 83 -16.54 -2.79 2.48
N SER A 84 -17.47 -1.92 2.12
CA SER A 84 -18.34 -2.08 0.96
C SER A 84 -18.14 -0.92 -0.01
N GLY A 85 -18.04 -1.25 -1.30
CA GLY A 85 -17.63 -0.33 -2.34
C GLY A 85 -18.08 -0.74 -3.72
N GLU A 86 -17.49 -0.09 -4.72
CA GLU A 86 -17.64 -0.46 -6.12
C GLU A 86 -16.40 -0.15 -6.95
N VAL A 87 -16.34 -0.79 -8.12
CA VAL A 87 -15.38 -0.45 -9.18
C VAL A 87 -15.85 0.82 -9.86
N THR A 88 -15.04 1.88 -9.84
CA THR A 88 -15.36 3.18 -10.45
C THR A 88 -14.70 3.37 -11.82
N GLU A 89 -13.64 2.62 -12.11
CA GLU A 89 -12.97 2.61 -13.42
C GLU A 89 -12.43 1.21 -13.70
N SER A 90 -12.59 0.73 -14.95
CA SER A 90 -12.09 -0.58 -15.36
C SER A 90 -11.87 -0.62 -16.86
N VAL A 91 -10.60 -0.48 -17.27
CA VAL A 91 -10.18 -0.41 -18.67
C VAL A 91 -9.11 -1.46 -18.91
N ALA A 92 -9.33 -2.35 -19.87
CA ALA A 92 -8.31 -3.30 -20.30
C ALA A 92 -7.15 -2.56 -20.96
N ARG A 93 -5.93 -3.06 -20.77
CA ARG A 93 -4.79 -2.71 -21.60
C ARG A 93 -5.12 -3.00 -23.06
N ASN A 94 -4.81 -2.05 -23.93
CA ASN A 94 -5.02 -2.21 -25.37
C ASN A 94 -3.84 -1.62 -26.16
N GLY A 95 -2.96 -2.47 -26.68
CA GLY A 95 -1.75 -2.04 -27.38
C GLY A 95 -0.87 -1.18 -26.47
N ASP A 96 -0.72 0.09 -26.86
CA ASP A 96 0.04 1.11 -26.13
C ASP A 96 -0.78 1.84 -25.04
N ALA A 97 -2.10 1.69 -25.05
CA ALA A 97 -2.96 2.23 -24.00
C ALA A 97 -2.81 1.41 -22.71
N PRO A 98 -2.47 2.05 -21.57
CA PRO A 98 -2.36 1.36 -20.28
C PRO A 98 -3.72 0.83 -19.82
N SER A 99 -3.71 -0.20 -18.98
CA SER A 99 -4.93 -0.58 -18.25
C SER A 99 -5.17 0.39 -17.09
N HIS A 100 -6.45 0.64 -16.77
CA HIS A 100 -6.87 1.45 -15.63
C HIS A 100 -7.82 0.68 -14.72
N LEU A 101 -7.66 0.85 -13.42
CA LEU A 101 -8.54 0.30 -12.40
C LEU A 101 -8.69 1.28 -11.26
N ALA A 102 -9.92 1.62 -10.90
CA ALA A 102 -10.23 2.38 -9.70
C ALA A 102 -11.32 1.67 -8.90
N VAL A 103 -11.11 1.60 -7.59
CA VAL A 103 -12.03 0.96 -6.63
C VAL A 103 -12.21 1.89 -5.45
N ARG A 104 -13.46 2.18 -5.13
CA ARG A 104 -13.84 3.10 -4.04
C ARG A 104 -14.77 2.41 -3.07
N MET A 105 -14.47 2.52 -1.78
CA MET A 105 -15.33 2.05 -0.70
C MET A 105 -16.09 3.24 -0.11
N HIS A 106 -17.35 3.01 0.25
CA HIS A 106 -18.28 4.03 0.76
C HIS A 106 -18.78 3.74 2.19
N SER A 107 -18.59 2.52 2.69
CA SER A 107 -19.00 2.17 4.05
C SER A 107 -18.10 1.12 4.67
N LEU A 108 -18.09 1.09 6.00
CA LEU A 108 -17.44 0.08 6.82
C LEU A 108 -18.43 -0.44 7.85
N GLN A 109 -18.58 -1.75 7.92
CA GLN A 109 -19.56 -2.43 8.76
C GLN A 109 -18.87 -3.42 9.70
N TRP A 110 -19.33 -3.48 10.95
CA TRP A 110 -18.88 -4.46 11.93
C TRP A 110 -19.98 -4.73 12.94
N ARG A 111 -20.29 -6.01 13.17
CA ARG A 111 -21.47 -6.41 13.96
C ARG A 111 -22.71 -5.66 13.43
N ASP A 112 -23.48 -5.04 14.31
CA ASP A 112 -24.67 -4.26 13.95
C ASP A 112 -24.38 -2.76 13.73
N LYS A 113 -23.09 -2.39 13.59
CA LYS A 113 -22.66 -1.01 13.39
C LYS A 113 -22.18 -0.80 11.95
N SER A 114 -22.41 0.40 11.44
CA SER A 114 -21.95 0.86 10.14
C SER A 114 -21.50 2.31 10.26
N THR A 115 -20.45 2.69 9.53
CA THR A 115 -20.08 4.10 9.34
C THR A 115 -19.89 4.38 7.85
N PRO A 116 -20.37 5.53 7.36
CA PRO A 116 -19.95 6.01 6.05
C PRO A 116 -18.47 6.41 6.12
N LEU A 117 -17.73 6.12 5.06
CA LEU A 117 -16.37 6.62 4.84
C LEU A 117 -16.03 6.50 3.36
N GLU A 118 -15.16 7.37 2.87
CA GLU A 118 -14.73 7.34 1.47
C GLU A 118 -13.24 7.06 1.38
N VAL A 119 -12.91 5.84 0.95
CA VAL A 119 -11.52 5.40 0.77
C VAL A 119 -11.34 4.75 -0.59
N ASP A 120 -10.19 5.00 -1.20
CA ASP A 120 -9.85 4.46 -2.51
C ASP A 120 -8.73 3.42 -2.38
N LEU A 121 -8.76 2.44 -3.28
CA LEU A 121 -7.67 1.47 -3.44
C LEU A 121 -6.43 2.16 -4.00
N CYS A 122 -5.30 1.99 -3.33
CA CYS A 122 -4.03 2.54 -3.76
C CYS A 122 -3.06 1.42 -4.23
N ALA A 123 -1.94 1.81 -4.83
CA ALA A 123 -0.94 0.89 -5.38
C ALA A 123 -0.01 0.30 -4.30
N TRP A 124 -0.43 0.29 -3.03
CA TRP A 124 0.36 -0.26 -1.94
C TRP A 124 -0.16 -1.62 -1.52
N ILE A 125 0.76 -2.54 -1.26
CA ILE A 125 0.49 -3.87 -0.71
C ILE A 125 1.37 -4.11 0.51
N TYR A 126 0.85 -4.87 1.47
CA TYR A 126 1.68 -5.49 2.48
C TYR A 126 1.97 -6.93 2.05
N PRO A 127 3.24 -7.26 1.73
CA PRO A 127 3.60 -8.61 1.37
C PRO A 127 3.42 -9.53 2.59
N MET A 128 3.10 -10.80 2.32
CA MET A 128 3.11 -11.82 3.36
C MET A 128 4.50 -11.83 3.98
N ALA A 129 4.58 -11.75 5.31
CA ALA A 129 5.86 -11.87 5.98
C ALA A 129 6.39 -13.28 5.68
N SER A 130 7.58 -13.38 5.09
CA SER A 130 8.28 -14.66 5.08
C SER A 130 8.53 -15.02 6.54
N THR A 131 7.85 -16.06 7.01
CA THR A 131 8.13 -16.68 8.31
C THR A 131 9.54 -17.26 8.21
N ARG A 132 10.55 -16.43 8.47
CA ARG A 132 11.79 -16.97 9.01
C ARG A 132 11.39 -17.61 10.33
N PRO A 133 11.74 -18.88 10.59
CA PRO A 133 11.54 -19.44 11.92
C PRO A 133 12.18 -18.45 12.89
N GLN A 134 11.37 -17.89 13.79
CA GLN A 134 11.95 -17.14 14.88
C GLN A 134 12.83 -18.12 15.63
N ASP A 135 14.10 -17.76 15.76
CA ASP A 135 14.98 -18.50 16.63
C ASP A 135 14.50 -18.25 18.06
N LEU A 136 13.66 -19.17 18.53
CA LEU A 136 13.16 -19.20 19.89
C LEU A 136 14.18 -19.85 20.83
N SER A 137 15.41 -20.11 20.38
CA SER A 137 16.49 -20.41 21.31
C SER A 137 16.79 -19.14 22.10
N PHE A 138 16.25 -19.09 23.31
CA PHE A 138 16.79 -18.23 24.36
C PHE A 138 18.08 -18.91 24.83
N GLU A 139 19.12 -18.90 23.99
CA GLU A 139 20.46 -19.20 24.43
C GLU A 139 21.12 -17.85 24.74
N PRO A 140 21.33 -17.50 26.02
CA PRO A 140 22.16 -16.37 26.35
C PRO A 140 23.52 -16.56 25.66
N PRO A 141 24.09 -15.52 25.01
CA PRO A 141 25.35 -15.65 24.26
C PRO A 141 26.55 -16.15 25.08
N ASP A 142 26.41 -16.23 26.41
CA ASP A 142 27.42 -16.69 27.36
C ASP A 142 27.18 -18.11 27.91
N ALA A 143 26.11 -18.81 27.53
CA ALA A 143 25.76 -20.12 28.11
C ALA A 143 26.78 -21.23 27.75
N ALA A 144 27.41 -21.14 26.58
CA ALA A 144 28.43 -22.10 26.15
C ALA A 144 29.77 -21.97 26.92
N ASN A 145 30.02 -20.85 27.62
CA ASN A 145 31.35 -20.52 28.17
C ASN A 145 31.37 -20.26 29.68
N SER A 146 30.28 -20.51 30.42
CA SER A 146 30.22 -20.18 31.85
C SER A 146 29.34 -21.13 32.65
N PRO A 147 29.84 -22.34 33.00
CA PRO A 147 29.16 -23.24 33.92
C PRO A 147 28.89 -22.61 35.32
N GLY A 148 29.56 -21.50 35.65
CA GLY A 148 29.39 -20.77 36.91
C GLY A 148 28.26 -19.73 36.96
N LYS A 149 27.50 -19.52 35.87
CA LYS A 149 26.40 -18.51 35.82
C LYS A 149 25.00 -19.12 35.72
N TRP A 150 24.86 -20.41 36.01
CA TRP A 150 23.55 -21.08 36.06
C TRP A 150 22.75 -20.60 37.28
N ASN A 151 21.54 -20.08 37.07
CA ASN A 151 20.66 -19.57 38.13
C ASN A 151 19.72 -20.64 38.72
N GLY A 152 20.05 -21.93 38.57
CA GLY A 152 19.51 -22.99 39.41
C GLY A 152 18.08 -23.46 39.12
N GLY A 153 17.52 -23.17 37.94
CA GLY A 153 16.23 -23.72 37.52
C GLY A 153 16.36 -25.15 36.99
N GLY A 154 16.68 -26.13 37.85
CA GLY A 154 16.77 -27.55 37.48
C GLY A 154 18.18 -28.07 37.16
N ALA A 155 18.26 -29.36 36.82
CA ALA A 155 19.51 -30.07 36.56
C ALA A 155 20.20 -29.56 35.28
N TYR A 156 21.53 -29.41 35.35
CA TYR A 156 22.35 -28.94 34.23
C TYR A 156 22.28 -29.95 33.06
N PRO A 157 21.98 -29.54 31.82
CA PRO A 157 21.89 -30.46 30.69
C PRO A 157 23.24 -31.13 30.43
N ASP A 158 23.26 -32.47 30.41
CA ASP A 158 24.44 -33.24 30.06
C ASP A 158 24.62 -33.23 28.52
N PRO A 159 25.73 -32.70 27.99
CA PRO A 159 25.97 -32.61 26.55
C PRO A 159 26.07 -33.98 25.85
N ASN A 160 26.23 -35.08 26.60
CA ASN A 160 26.32 -36.44 26.04
C ASN A 160 25.02 -37.25 26.18
N ASN A 161 23.94 -36.66 26.69
CA ASN A 161 22.66 -37.35 26.84
C ASN A 161 21.69 -36.98 25.69
N PRO A 162 21.22 -37.95 24.87
CA PRO A 162 20.30 -37.68 23.76
C PRO A 162 18.92 -37.17 24.22
N VAL A 163 18.52 -37.39 25.47
CA VAL A 163 17.26 -36.87 26.05
C VAL A 163 17.37 -35.39 26.43
N SER A 164 18.59 -34.87 26.67
CA SER A 164 18.84 -33.46 26.99
C SER A 164 18.77 -32.53 25.78
N GLN A 165 18.61 -33.09 24.57
CA GLN A 165 18.43 -32.34 23.32
C GLN A 165 16.94 -32.15 22.96
N GLU A 166 16.01 -32.71 23.74
CA GLU A 166 14.59 -32.43 23.56
C GLU A 166 14.27 -31.01 24.00
N LYS A 167 14.02 -30.14 23.01
CA LYS A 167 13.57 -28.77 23.19
C LYS A 167 12.15 -28.79 23.77
N PHE A 168 12.03 -28.85 25.10
CA PHE A 168 10.73 -28.89 25.76
C PHE A 168 10.02 -27.53 25.71
N PRO A 169 8.72 -27.50 25.38
CA PRO A 169 7.87 -26.34 25.68
C PRO A 169 7.71 -26.23 27.20
N GLY A 170 7.88 -25.02 27.74
CA GLY A 170 7.68 -24.75 29.16
C GLY A 170 6.29 -25.20 29.64
N ARG A 171 6.25 -25.89 30.78
CA ARG A 171 5.04 -26.46 31.38
C ARG A 171 4.52 -25.54 32.49
N ASP A 172 3.25 -25.20 32.39
CA ASP A 172 2.45 -24.45 33.36
C ASP A 172 2.22 -25.23 34.68
N SER A 173 1.98 -24.50 35.76
CA SER A 173 1.25 -24.98 36.95
C SER A 173 0.62 -23.80 37.69
N ASP A 174 -0.60 -23.39 37.31
CA ASP A 174 -1.76 -23.51 38.21
C ASP A 174 -3.04 -22.85 37.65
N ARG A 175 -4.00 -23.74 37.36
CA ARG A 175 -5.48 -23.61 37.35
C ARG A 175 -6.19 -22.85 36.22
N ASP A 176 -7.19 -23.58 35.72
CA ASP A 176 -8.24 -23.26 34.75
C ASP A 176 -7.86 -23.27 33.25
N SER A 177 -8.08 -24.46 32.70
CA SER A 177 -8.01 -24.85 31.30
C SER A 177 -8.92 -24.01 30.39
N GLY A 178 -8.31 -23.08 29.67
CA GLY A 178 -8.78 -22.56 28.39
C GLY A 178 -7.57 -22.39 27.47
N PRO A 179 -7.68 -22.63 26.15
CA PRO A 179 -6.55 -22.49 25.24
C PRO A 179 -5.98 -21.07 25.36
N GLN A 180 -4.73 -20.98 25.83
CA GLN A 180 -3.98 -19.75 25.95
C GLN A 180 -3.95 -19.08 24.58
N ALA A 181 -4.70 -17.98 24.44
CA ALA A 181 -4.82 -17.25 23.20
C ALA A 181 -3.43 -16.75 22.81
N SER A 182 -2.86 -17.36 21.77
CA SER A 182 -1.78 -16.74 21.02
C SER A 182 -2.28 -15.35 20.63
N SER A 183 -1.62 -14.31 21.14
CA SER A 183 -1.83 -12.96 20.61
C SER A 183 -1.66 -13.07 19.10
N PRO A 184 -2.66 -12.71 18.29
CA PRO A 184 -2.60 -12.94 16.86
C PRO A 184 -1.43 -12.13 16.32
N SER A 185 -0.31 -12.80 16.10
CA SER A 185 0.82 -12.19 15.42
C SER A 185 0.34 -11.89 14.01
N SER A 186 0.27 -10.60 13.69
CA SER A 186 -0.12 -10.13 12.38
C SER A 186 0.86 -10.74 11.37
N GLN A 187 0.41 -11.69 10.55
CA GLN A 187 1.24 -12.39 9.53
C GLN A 187 1.61 -11.48 8.32
N ILE A 188 1.30 -10.20 8.44
CA ILE A 188 1.51 -9.15 7.47
C ILE A 188 2.86 -8.49 7.76
N SER A 189 3.65 -8.22 6.72
CA SER A 189 4.90 -7.45 6.83
C SER A 189 4.69 -6.15 7.61
N LYS A 190 5.71 -5.69 8.36
CA LYS A 190 5.69 -4.37 9.03
C LYS A 190 5.72 -3.20 8.04
N HIS A 191 6.11 -3.46 6.80
CA HIS A 191 6.28 -2.44 5.76
C HIS A 191 5.46 -2.79 4.53
N ARG A 192 4.74 -1.78 4.02
CA ARG A 192 4.10 -1.85 2.70
C ARG A 192 5.13 -1.60 1.59
N VAL A 193 4.86 -2.14 0.42
CA VAL A 193 5.63 -1.93 -0.80
C VAL A 193 4.69 -1.55 -1.94
N MET A 194 5.21 -0.81 -2.91
CA MET A 194 4.42 -0.43 -4.09
C MET A 194 4.22 -1.65 -4.99
N MET A 195 3.04 -1.77 -5.56
CA MET A 195 2.70 -2.78 -6.57
C MET A 195 3.63 -2.61 -7.77
N LYS A 196 4.28 -3.71 -8.16
CA LYS A 196 5.29 -3.69 -9.24
C LYS A 196 4.64 -3.29 -10.56
N GLY A 197 5.14 -2.22 -11.17
CA GLY A 197 4.71 -1.76 -12.49
C GLY A 197 3.31 -1.13 -12.52
N VAL A 198 2.76 -0.78 -11.36
CA VAL A 198 1.52 -0.01 -11.20
C VAL A 198 1.89 1.41 -10.76
N VAL A 199 1.25 2.39 -11.38
CA VAL A 199 1.38 3.81 -11.04
C VAL A 199 0.03 4.34 -10.57
N GLU A 200 0.05 5.20 -9.57
CA GLU A 200 -1.14 5.92 -9.11
C GLU A 200 -1.28 7.23 -9.88
N SER A 201 -2.48 7.51 -10.36
CA SER A 201 -2.91 8.84 -10.78
C SER A 201 -4.01 9.34 -9.86
N TYR A 202 -4.10 10.66 -9.75
CA TYR A 202 -5.09 11.35 -8.93
C TYR A 202 -5.97 12.22 -9.81
N ASP A 203 -7.28 12.11 -9.65
CA ASP A 203 -8.21 13.03 -10.30
C ASP A 203 -8.32 14.37 -9.55
N SER A 204 -9.12 15.29 -10.09
CA SER A 204 -9.38 16.60 -9.46
C SER A 204 -10.01 16.52 -8.06
N ASN A 205 -10.64 15.41 -7.71
CA ASN A 205 -11.22 15.13 -6.39
C ASN A 205 -10.27 14.29 -5.52
N ASN A 206 -8.99 14.17 -5.92
CA ASN A 206 -7.97 13.40 -5.24
C ASN A 206 -8.32 11.90 -5.12
N ARG A 207 -9.13 11.37 -6.05
CA ARG A 207 -9.44 9.94 -6.18
C ARG A 207 -8.31 9.21 -6.88
N ILE A 208 -8.10 7.96 -6.47
CA ILE A 208 -6.97 7.16 -6.95
C ILE A 208 -7.42 6.26 -8.11
N THR A 209 -6.69 6.34 -9.23
CA THR A 209 -6.73 5.37 -10.32
C THR A 209 -5.39 4.65 -10.42
N LEU A 210 -5.44 3.32 -10.47
CA LEU A 210 -4.29 2.47 -10.69
C LEU A 210 -4.09 2.26 -12.19
N SER A 211 -2.87 2.51 -12.67
CA SER A 211 -2.53 2.40 -14.08
C SER A 211 -1.35 1.46 -14.29
N ALA A 212 -1.42 0.58 -15.30
CA ALA A 212 -0.32 -0.32 -15.66
C ALA A 212 -0.14 -0.39 -17.17
N ALA A 213 1.09 -0.15 -17.65
CA ALA A 213 1.39 -0.10 -19.08
C ALA A 213 1.55 -1.50 -19.72
N LYS A 214 1.98 -2.50 -18.94
CA LYS A 214 2.41 -3.80 -19.48
C LYS A 214 1.42 -4.93 -19.26
N PHE A 215 0.43 -4.77 -18.37
CA PHE A 215 -0.52 -5.80 -17.99
C PHE A 215 -1.84 -5.16 -17.51
N ASN A 216 -2.89 -5.97 -17.37
CA ASN A 216 -4.14 -5.55 -16.74
C ASN A 216 -3.98 -5.58 -15.22
N VAL A 217 -4.19 -4.45 -14.54
CA VAL A 217 -4.19 -4.41 -13.06
C VAL A 217 -5.14 -5.48 -12.52
N GLU A 218 -4.64 -6.27 -11.57
CA GLU A 218 -5.38 -7.33 -10.92
C GLU A 218 -5.25 -7.19 -9.40
N VAL A 219 -6.38 -7.39 -8.73
CA VAL A 219 -6.51 -7.40 -7.28
C VAL A 219 -7.10 -8.75 -6.88
N ASP A 220 -6.35 -9.53 -6.11
CA ASP A 220 -6.70 -10.89 -5.72
C ASP A 220 -7.22 -10.95 -4.27
N ARG A 221 -7.49 -12.18 -3.79
CA ARG A 221 -8.07 -12.44 -2.46
C ARG A 221 -7.04 -12.84 -1.41
N MET A 222 -5.76 -12.90 -1.75
CA MET A 222 -4.68 -13.40 -0.91
C MET A 222 -3.73 -12.28 -0.50
N THR A 223 -3.55 -11.29 -1.36
CA THR A 223 -2.71 -10.12 -1.13
C THR A 223 -3.40 -9.16 -0.17
N THR A 224 -2.63 -8.60 0.77
CA THR A 224 -3.13 -7.51 1.61
C THR A 224 -2.88 -6.19 0.89
N TYR A 225 -3.95 -5.56 0.43
CA TYR A 225 -3.95 -4.26 -0.21
C TYR A 225 -4.17 -3.15 0.80
N VAL A 226 -3.92 -1.91 0.39
CA VAL A 226 -4.17 -0.74 1.23
C VAL A 226 -5.30 0.08 0.63
N LEU A 227 -6.28 0.40 1.46
CA LEU A 227 -7.23 1.47 1.18
C LEU A 227 -6.79 2.73 1.91
N THR A 228 -6.99 3.88 1.28
CA THR A 228 -6.59 5.17 1.84
C THR A 228 -7.72 6.17 1.77
N SER A 229 -7.83 7.03 2.79
CA SER A 229 -8.73 8.18 2.70
C SER A 229 -8.32 9.05 1.51
N SER A 230 -9.23 9.26 0.56
CA SER A 230 -9.08 10.39 -0.36
C SER A 230 -9.01 11.64 0.52
N ALA A 231 -7.94 12.42 0.40
CA ALA A 231 -7.78 13.63 1.20
C ALA A 231 -8.95 14.57 0.89
N SER A 232 -9.98 14.50 1.71
CA SER A 232 -10.98 15.54 1.83
C SER A 232 -10.26 16.68 2.54
N ALA A 233 -10.10 17.80 1.86
CA ALA A 233 -9.72 19.04 2.52
C ALA A 233 -10.70 19.23 3.68
N SER A 234 -10.19 19.17 4.91
CA SER A 234 -10.92 19.59 6.09
C SER A 234 -11.52 20.96 5.77
N LYS A 235 -12.85 21.04 5.88
CA LYS A 235 -13.55 22.31 5.98
C LYS A 235 -13.47 22.79 7.43
#